data_AF-R7I050-F1
#
_entry.id   AF-R7I050-F1
#
_cell.length_a   1.000
_cell.length_b   1.000
_cell.length_c   1.000
_cell.angle_alpha   90.00
_cell.angle_beta   90.00
_cell.angle_gamma   90.00
#
_symmetry.space_group_name_H-M   'P 1'
#
loop_
_entity.id
_entity.type
_entity.pdbx_description
1 polymer ?
#
loop_
_entity_poly.entity_id
_entity_poly.type
_entity_poly.pdbx_seq_one_letter_code
_entity_poly.pdbx_strand_id
1 'polypeptide(L)'
;MQDVIIMELDTNLSFKASIDNPPEVKHSFTTVYVDEKEVKRPTVSQVNGLLEVKLANPNETISNFVQKWNKTRKRINLMVETDEHMYLIKGCSIKRFETPKKAFTIFYNTFKEA
;
A
#
# COMPACT_ATOMS: atom_id res chain seq x y z
N MET A 1 5.50 0.01 13.31
CA MET A 1 4.82 1.05 12.51
C MET A 1 5.86 2.08 12.14
N GLN A 2 5.92 2.44 10.85
CA GLN A 2 6.88 3.38 10.27
C GLN A 2 6.14 4.64 9.82
N ASP A 3 6.71 5.81 10.10
CA ASP A 3 6.18 7.07 9.61
C ASP A 3 6.47 7.24 8.12
N VAL A 4 5.46 7.71 7.38
CA VAL A 4 5.52 7.86 5.92
C VAL A 4 4.76 9.11 5.47
N ILE A 5 5.10 9.57 4.27
CA ILE A 5 4.30 10.56 3.54
C ILE A 5 3.56 9.82 2.44
N ILE A 6 2.23 9.91 2.44
CA ILE A 6 1.39 9.36 1.38
C ILE A 6 0.91 10.51 0.51
N MET A 7 1.18 10.43 -0.80
CA MET A 7 0.71 11.38 -1.80
C MET A 7 -0.28 10.71 -2.74
N GLU A 8 -1.45 11.31 -2.91
CA GLU A 8 -2.41 10.91 -3.92
C GLU A 8 -2.11 11.59 -5.25
N LEU A 9 -2.03 10.82 -6.34
CA LEU A 9 -1.44 11.30 -7.59
C LEU A 9 -2.38 12.09 -8.51
N ASP A 10 -3.71 11.95 -8.41
CA ASP A 10 -4.63 12.72 -9.25
C ASP A 10 -4.74 14.19 -8.78
N THR A 11 -4.66 14.42 -7.46
CA THR A 11 -4.85 15.73 -6.83
C THR A 11 -3.60 16.28 -6.15
N ASN A 12 -2.51 15.50 -6.10
CA ASN A 12 -1.27 15.80 -5.37
C ASN A 12 -1.51 16.09 -3.88
N LEU A 13 -2.56 15.50 -3.29
CA LEU A 13 -2.83 15.63 -1.88
C LEU A 13 -1.88 14.75 -1.08
N SER A 14 -0.99 15.38 -0.32
CA SER A 14 -0.03 14.70 0.56
C SER A 14 -0.46 14.75 2.01
N PHE A 15 -0.26 13.65 2.73
CA PHE A 15 -0.55 13.55 4.15
C PHE A 15 0.43 12.62 4.87
N LYS A 16 0.75 12.97 6.12
CA LYS A 16 1.57 12.15 6.99
C LYS A 16 0.75 11.00 7.55
N ALA A 17 1.31 9.81 7.55
CA ALA A 17 0.69 8.63 8.14
C ALA A 17 1.75 7.73 8.75
N SER A 18 1.29 6.75 9.51
CA SER A 18 2.10 5.62 9.97
C SER A 18 1.53 4.36 9.35
N ILE A 19 2.41 3.51 8.81
CA ILE A 19 2.07 2.21 8.23
C ILE A 19 2.62 1.07 9.06
N ASP A 20 1.96 -0.08 9.06
CA ASP A 20 2.44 -1.27 9.75
C ASP A 20 3.72 -1.82 9.12
N ASN A 21 3.71 -1.99 7.79
CA ASN A 21 4.83 -2.50 7.00
C ASN A 21 4.86 -1.82 5.61
N PRO A 22 6.04 -1.63 4.99
CA PRO A 22 6.14 -1.13 3.61
C PRO A 22 5.59 -2.15 2.59
N PRO A 23 5.31 -1.72 1.35
CA PRO A 23 4.98 -2.64 0.27
C PRO A 23 6.14 -3.61 0.02
N GLU A 24 5.88 -4.91 0.15
CA GLU A 24 6.90 -5.95 -0.03
C GLU A 24 6.48 -6.98 -1.08
N VAL A 25 7.47 -7.51 -1.81
CA VAL A 25 7.24 -8.58 -2.78
C VAL A 25 7.09 -9.91 -2.04
N LYS A 26 5.88 -10.47 -2.05
CA LYS A 26 5.70 -11.86 -1.62
C LYS A 26 6.10 -12.79 -2.75
N HIS A 27 7.31 -13.36 -2.64
CA HIS A 27 7.75 -14.43 -3.53
C HIS A 27 7.13 -15.76 -3.11
N SER A 28 6.29 -16.34 -3.98
CA SER A 28 6.00 -17.78 -3.93
C SER A 28 7.08 -18.54 -4.69
N PHE A 29 7.55 -19.64 -4.09
CA PHE A 29 8.46 -20.59 -4.73
C PHE A 29 7.70 -21.87 -5.04
N THR A 30 7.88 -22.40 -6.25
CA THR A 30 7.48 -23.76 -6.59
C THR A 30 8.75 -24.60 -6.64
N THR A 31 8.74 -25.71 -5.90
CA THR A 31 9.76 -26.74 -5.99
C THR A 31 9.60 -27.49 -7.31
N VAL A 32 10.65 -27.48 -8.13
CA VAL A 32 10.76 -28.28 -9.35
C VAL A 32 12.03 -29.12 -9.30
N TYR A 33 12.01 -30.32 -9.90
CA TYR A 33 13.20 -31.18 -9.98
C TYR A 33 13.86 -31.02 -11.35
N VAL A 34 15.15 -30.72 -11.38
CA VAL A 34 15.98 -30.65 -12.60
C VAL A 34 17.20 -31.55 -12.35
N ASP A 35 17.43 -32.53 -13.23
CA ASP A 35 18.50 -33.53 -13.08
C ASP A 35 18.51 -34.22 -11.69
N GLU A 36 17.33 -34.65 -11.22
CA GLU A 36 17.11 -35.26 -9.90
C GLU A 36 17.45 -34.36 -8.69
N LYS A 37 17.81 -33.09 -8.92
CA LYS A 37 18.06 -32.10 -7.87
C LYS A 37 16.85 -31.21 -7.67
N GLU A 38 16.54 -30.94 -6.41
CA GLU A 38 15.51 -29.97 -6.05
C GLU A 38 15.96 -28.55 -6.40
N VAL A 39 15.17 -27.84 -7.21
CA VAL A 39 15.40 -26.44 -7.58
C VAL A 39 14.15 -25.63 -7.23
N LYS A 40 14.31 -24.57 -6.44
CA LYS A 40 13.24 -23.62 -6.16
C LYS A 40 13.18 -22.60 -7.30
N ARG A 41 12.08 -22.57 -8.05
CA ARG A 41 11.83 -21.52 -9.04
C ARG A 41 10.82 -20.50 -8.49
N PRO A 42 11.08 -19.19 -8.61
CA PRO A 42 10.09 -18.18 -8.27
C PRO A 42 8.90 -18.28 -9.22
N THR A 43 7.73 -18.55 -8.67
CA THR A 43 6.46 -18.68 -9.39
C THR A 43 5.61 -17.51 -8.99
N VAL A 44 5.66 -16.45 -9.80
CA VAL A 44 4.78 -15.28 -9.72
C VAL A 44 4.92 -14.49 -8.41
N SER A 45 5.60 -13.34 -8.48
CA SER A 45 5.57 -12.34 -7.41
C SER A 45 4.15 -11.81 -7.22
N GLN A 46 3.53 -12.07 -6.07
CA GLN A 46 2.32 -11.33 -5.69
C GLN A 46 2.77 -9.91 -5.32
N VAL A 47 2.49 -8.96 -6.23
CA VAL A 47 2.73 -7.52 -6.03
C VAL A 47 1.54 -6.82 -5.38
N ASN A 48 0.45 -7.54 -5.08
CA ASN A 48 -0.69 -7.00 -4.36
C ASN A 48 -0.52 -7.17 -2.84
N GLY A 49 -1.22 -6.36 -2.07
CA GLY A 49 -1.14 -6.44 -0.62
C GLY A 49 -2.09 -5.51 0.10
N LEU A 50 -1.93 -5.49 1.42
CA LEU A 50 -2.66 -4.64 2.34
C LEU A 50 -1.65 -3.77 3.10
N LEU A 51 -2.02 -2.51 3.35
CA LEU A 51 -1.31 -1.58 4.22
C LEU A 51 -2.30 -1.14 5.30
N GLU A 52 -1.94 -1.30 6.56
CA GLU A 52 -2.67 -0.65 7.63
C GLU A 52 -2.11 0.77 7.83
N VAL A 53 -2.97 1.77 7.67
CA VAL A 53 -2.59 3.17 7.65
C VAL A 53 -3.28 3.92 8.79
N LYS A 54 -2.51 4.69 9.55
CA LYS A 54 -3.03 5.60 10.58
C LYS A 54 -2.52 7.01 10.30
N LEU A 55 -3.44 7.94 10.03
CA LEU A 55 -3.10 9.33 9.73
C LEU A 55 -2.46 10.02 10.95
N ALA A 56 -1.40 10.79 10.70
CA ALA A 56 -0.79 11.65 11.71
C ALA A 56 -1.41 13.05 11.60
N ASN A 57 -2.14 13.46 12.63
CA ASN A 57 -2.79 14.78 12.73
C ASN A 57 -3.60 15.19 11.47
N PRO A 58 -4.61 14.40 11.07
CA PRO A 58 -5.38 14.71 9.87
C PRO A 58 -6.19 16.00 10.03
N ASN A 59 -6.05 16.91 9.07
CA ASN A 59 -6.91 18.08 8.95
C ASN A 59 -8.27 17.69 8.30
N GLU A 60 -9.19 18.66 8.19
CA GLU A 60 -10.51 18.42 7.58
C GLU A 60 -10.42 17.98 6.12
N THR A 61 -9.52 18.58 5.34
CA THR A 61 -9.31 18.23 3.92
C THR A 61 -8.93 16.76 3.74
N ILE A 62 -7.93 16.29 4.50
CA ILE A 62 -7.46 14.90 4.47
C ILE A 62 -8.56 13.98 4.98
N SER A 63 -9.22 14.34 6.08
CA SER A 63 -10.32 13.55 6.64
C SER A 63 -11.46 13.36 5.64
N ASN A 64 -11.87 14.44 4.96
CA ASN A 64 -12.91 14.43 3.94
C ASN A 64 -12.49 13.63 2.71
N PHE A 65 -11.22 13.75 2.30
CA PHE A 65 -10.65 12.95 1.22
C PHE A 65 -10.75 11.45 1.52
N VAL A 66 -10.25 10.98 2.67
CA VAL A 66 -10.25 9.54 3.01
C VAL A 66 -11.69 9.03 3.17
N GLN A 67 -12.60 9.82 3.76
CA GLN A 67 -14.02 9.46 3.83
C GLN A 67 -14.66 9.33 2.44
N LYS A 68 -14.42 10.30 1.55
CA LYS A 68 -14.95 10.28 0.18
C LYS A 68 -14.36 9.12 -0.63
N TRP A 69 -13.07 8.85 -0.47
CA TRP A 69 -12.38 7.74 -1.11
C TRP A 69 -13.00 6.40 -0.68
N ASN A 70 -13.21 6.20 0.62
CA ASN A 70 -13.88 5.00 1.13
C ASN A 70 -15.32 4.87 0.59
N LYS A 71 -16.11 5.96 0.60
CA LYS A 71 -17.50 5.97 0.12
C LYS A 71 -17.62 5.65 -1.37
N THR A 72 -16.76 6.24 -2.19
CA THR A 72 -16.80 6.08 -3.65
C THR A 72 -16.25 4.74 -4.12
N ARG A 73 -15.49 4.03 -3.27
CA ARG A 73 -14.77 2.81 -3.63
C ARG A 73 -13.87 2.98 -4.87
N LYS A 74 -13.49 4.22 -5.20
CA LYS A 74 -12.63 4.54 -6.34
C LYS A 74 -11.26 3.89 -6.11
N ARG A 75 -10.69 3.34 -7.18
CA ARG A 75 -9.28 2.94 -7.18
C ARG A 75 -8.41 4.13 -7.56
N ILE A 76 -7.40 4.42 -6.74
CA ILE A 76 -6.46 5.53 -6.96
C ILE A 76 -5.03 4.99 -6.94
N ASN A 77 -4.07 5.82 -7.36
CA ASN A 77 -2.66 5.51 -7.22
C ASN A 77 -2.07 6.42 -6.16
N LEU A 78 -1.16 5.88 -5.35
CA LEU A 78 -0.50 6.62 -4.29
C LEU A 78 1.01 6.48 -4.43
N MET A 79 1.72 7.50 -3.99
CA MET A 79 3.14 7.42 -3.70
C MET A 79 3.30 7.34 -2.18
N VAL A 80 4.07 6.37 -1.71
CA VAL A 80 4.40 6.18 -0.29
C VAL A 80 5.89 6.41 -0.15
N GLU A 81 6.25 7.49 0.52
CA GLU A 81 7.63 7.87 0.81
C GLU A 81 7.93 7.48 2.26
N THR A 82 8.91 6.60 2.43
CA THR A 82 9.55 6.29 3.71
C THR A 82 10.87 7.07 3.81
N ASP A 83 11.55 6.99 4.95
CA ASP A 83 12.88 7.63 5.11
C ASP A 83 13.95 7.07 4.16
N GLU A 84 13.77 5.85 3.66
CA GLU A 84 14.76 5.11 2.88
C GLU A 84 14.33 4.87 1.42
N HIS A 85 13.04 4.75 1.16
CA HIS A 85 12.49 4.25 -0.09
C HIS A 85 11.23 5.01 -0.52
N MET A 86 11.00 5.07 -1.82
CA MET A 86 9.76 5.60 -2.39
C MET A 86 9.05 4.53 -3.19
N TYR A 87 7.77 4.31 -2.89
CA TYR A 87 6.95 3.28 -3.52
C TYR A 87 5.78 3.91 -4.28
N LEU A 88 5.71 3.64 -5.58
CA LEU A 88 4.51 3.87 -6.37
C LEU A 88 3.56 2.68 -6.22
N ILE A 89 2.53 2.81 -5.39
CA ILE A 89 1.49 1.81 -5.22
C ILE A 89 0.28 2.12 -6.11
N LYS A 90 -0.21 1.13 -6.85
CA LYS A 90 -1.27 1.30 -7.86
C LYS A 90 -2.53 0.52 -7.53
N GLY A 91 -3.66 1.06 -7.98
CA GLY A 91 -4.97 0.43 -7.82
C GLY A 91 -5.45 0.34 -6.37
N CYS A 92 -5.09 1.34 -5.57
CA CYS A 92 -5.37 1.43 -4.15
C CYS A 92 -6.87 1.61 -3.87
N SER A 93 -7.41 0.87 -2.92
CA SER A 93 -8.78 1.05 -2.41
C SER A 93 -8.85 0.78 -0.91
N ILE A 94 -9.72 1.48 -0.20
CA ILE A 94 -9.94 1.27 1.23
C ILE A 94 -10.81 0.00 1.43
N LYS A 95 -10.38 -0.90 2.32
CA LYS A 95 -11.06 -2.17 2.63
C LYS A 95 -11.68 -2.23 4.02
N ARG A 96 -11.02 -1.64 5.01
CA ARG A 96 -11.52 -1.54 6.39
C ARG A 96 -11.38 -0.09 6.82
N PHE A 97 -12.47 0.53 7.22
CA PHE A 97 -12.49 1.94 7.60
C PHE A 97 -13.58 2.18 8.64
N GLU A 98 -13.18 2.73 9.78
CA GLU A 98 -14.11 3.22 10.78
C GLU A 98 -14.22 4.74 10.72
N THR A 99 -13.11 5.44 10.96
CA THR A 99 -13.02 6.91 10.91
C THR A 99 -11.63 7.34 10.46
N PRO A 100 -11.44 8.57 9.94
CA PRO A 100 -10.12 9.08 9.56
C PRO A 100 -9.12 9.18 10.72
N LYS A 101 -9.62 9.25 11.96
CA LYS A 101 -8.78 9.33 13.18
C LYS A 101 -8.29 7.96 13.66
N LYS A 102 -8.88 6.87 13.14
CA LYS A 102 -8.48 5.49 13.44
C LYS A 102 -7.66 4.92 12.30
N ALA A 103 -7.00 3.79 12.57
CA ALA A 103 -6.34 3.03 11.52
C ALA A 103 -7.38 2.51 10.50
N PHE A 104 -6.96 2.43 9.23
CA PHE A 104 -7.76 1.88 8.15
C PHE A 104 -6.86 1.10 7.20
N THR A 105 -7.43 0.13 6.48
CA THR A 105 -6.66 -0.75 5.59
C THR A 105 -6.81 -0.33 4.15
N ILE A 106 -5.68 -0.09 3.47
CA ILE A 106 -5.58 0.13 2.03
C ILE A 106 -5.18 -1.18 1.36
N PHE A 107 -5.94 -1.63 0.39
CA PHE A 107 -5.52 -2.68 -0.54
C PHE A 107 -4.87 -2.04 -1.76
N TYR A 108 -3.74 -2.58 -2.23
CA TYR A 108 -3.08 -2.19 -3.48
C TYR A 108 -2.93 -3.40 -4.43
N ASN A 109 -3.00 -3.16 -5.73
CA ASN A 109 -2.89 -4.20 -6.76
C ASN A 109 -1.43 -4.53 -7.10
N THR A 110 -0.59 -3.51 -7.13
CA THR A 110 0.82 -3.63 -7.50
C THR A 110 1.57 -2.46 -6.89
N PHE A 111 2.88 -2.62 -6.72
CA PHE A 111 3.77 -1.52 -6.37
C PHE A 111 5.04 -1.58 -7.22
N LYS A 112 5.71 -0.43 -7.31
CA LYS A 112 7.06 -0.31 -7.86
C LYS A 112 7.86 0.60 -6.94
N GLU A 113 9.03 0.14 -6.52
CA GLU A 113 10.02 0.97 -5.84
C GLU A 113 10.71 1.86 -6.87
N ALA A 114 10.84 3.16 -6.55
CA ALA A 114 11.39 4.19 -7.42
C ALA A 114 12.89 4.41 -7.20
#